data_AF-A0A660MWW4-F1
#
_entry.id   AF-A0A660MWW4-F1
#
_cell.length_a   1.000
_cell.length_b   1.000
_cell.length_c   1.000
_cell.angle_alpha   90.00
_cell.angle_beta   90.00
_cell.angle_gamma   90.00
#
_symmetry.space_group_name_H-M   'P 1'
#
loop_
_entity.id
_entity.type
_entity.pdbx_description
1 polymer ?
#
loop_
_entity_poly.entity_id
_entity_poly.type
_entity_poly.pdbx_seq_one_letter_code
_entity_poly.pdbx_strand_id
1 'polypeptide(L)'
;MFNLMYIPLHGRSTYSFLESVGTPKVIIKRAKELGFPTLALTDLDVMYGAIQFYQAANAEGIKPIVGLEVGFVLNVDNAPAVNAIGSICLLAKNTQGYLNLMKITSFAGQQGVAGRPKIDITLLEKYKEGILVFSGGVDSWIAKLLSNGESLSKAEEIFTMLKDKLGAENCYLEIIAQNEAKEPEIEKINKAVLLLAERVQASCLVSNIYIYPKPEDKPTQELAMAIKDNLKLYDPQHRVLTTENHLMTEEEIRKICLENGYSEAQIDSWIQVTEKIADLCSLKIDMGQLLFPKYEAEPEILELYEKNKDQLICE
;
A
#
# COMPACT_ATOMS: atom_id res chain seq x y z
N MET A 1 15.61 2.72 -27.22
CA MET A 1 15.22 3.44 -25.99
C MET A 1 14.14 2.61 -25.33
N PHE A 2 14.38 2.06 -24.15
CA PHE A 2 13.28 1.53 -23.33
C PHE A 2 12.42 2.73 -22.98
N ASN A 3 11.13 2.66 -23.27
CA ASN A 3 10.19 3.72 -22.91
C ASN A 3 9.91 3.56 -21.42
N LEU A 4 10.69 4.26 -20.57
CA LEU A 4 10.47 4.31 -19.13
C LEU A 4 9.03 4.78 -18.86
N MET A 5 8.38 4.13 -17.90
CA MET A 5 7.00 4.42 -17.56
C MET A 5 6.80 4.38 -16.05
N TYR A 6 6.28 5.47 -15.51
CA TYR A 6 5.88 5.56 -14.12
C TYR A 6 4.67 4.67 -13.81
N ILE A 7 4.80 3.83 -12.78
CA ILE A 7 3.70 3.02 -12.26
C ILE A 7 3.33 3.51 -10.85
N PRO A 8 2.10 3.98 -10.61
CA PRO A 8 1.67 4.36 -9.27
C PRO A 8 1.51 3.11 -8.38
N LEU A 9 2.40 2.97 -7.40
CA LEU A 9 2.50 1.80 -6.51
C LEU A 9 1.94 2.03 -5.09
N HIS A 10 1.67 3.29 -4.74
CA HIS A 10 1.15 3.68 -3.44
C HIS A 10 -0.06 4.56 -3.64
N GLY A 11 -1.22 4.07 -3.23
CA GLY A 11 -2.42 4.87 -3.17
C GLY A 11 -3.60 4.17 -2.55
N ARG A 12 -4.58 4.98 -2.19
CA ARG A 12 -5.71 4.61 -1.34
C ARG A 12 -7.01 4.80 -2.10
N SER A 13 -8.01 4.00 -1.73
CA SER A 13 -9.39 4.16 -2.19
C SER A 13 -10.28 4.60 -1.05
N THR A 14 -11.57 4.77 -1.34
CA THR A 14 -12.62 5.02 -0.35
C THR A 14 -12.65 4.02 0.83
N TYR A 15 -12.01 2.85 0.70
CA TYR A 15 -11.90 1.86 1.77
C TYR A 15 -10.87 2.22 2.83
N SER A 16 -9.97 3.14 2.54
CA SER A 16 -9.22 3.91 3.55
C SER A 16 -10.15 4.95 4.16
N PHE A 17 -11.03 4.47 5.04
CA PHE A 17 -12.25 5.19 5.42
C PHE A 17 -11.99 6.61 5.91
N LEU A 18 -12.68 7.54 5.25
CA LEU A 18 -12.67 8.98 5.55
C LEU A 18 -11.26 9.62 5.55
N GLU A 19 -10.28 8.98 4.92
CA GLU A 19 -8.95 9.54 4.62
C GLU A 19 -8.75 9.72 3.11
N SER A 20 -9.37 8.86 2.30
CA SER A 20 -9.29 8.85 0.85
C SER A 20 -10.69 8.78 0.24
N VAL A 21 -10.83 9.32 -0.96
CA VAL A 21 -12.06 9.28 -1.75
C VAL A 21 -11.79 8.67 -3.12
N GLY A 22 -12.85 8.19 -3.77
CA GLY A 22 -12.75 7.45 -5.02
C GLY A 22 -12.90 5.95 -4.79
N THR A 23 -13.97 5.38 -5.35
CA THR A 23 -14.14 3.92 -5.33
C THR A 23 -13.09 3.26 -6.23
N PRO A 24 -12.74 1.99 -6.00
CA PRO A 24 -11.82 1.27 -6.88
C PRO A 24 -12.17 1.37 -8.38
N LYS A 25 -13.47 1.36 -8.73
CA LYS A 25 -13.94 1.54 -10.10
C LYS A 25 -13.62 2.93 -10.67
N VAL A 26 -13.81 3.98 -9.88
CA VAL A 26 -13.52 5.36 -10.31
C VAL A 26 -12.02 5.57 -10.50
N ILE A 27 -11.21 5.03 -9.57
CA ILE A 27 -9.74 5.09 -9.64
C ILE A 27 -9.24 4.39 -10.90
N ILE A 28 -9.71 3.18 -11.20
CA ILE A 28 -9.32 2.45 -12.42
C ILE A 28 -9.75 3.18 -13.69
N LYS A 29 -10.96 3.74 -13.72
CA LYS A 29 -11.40 4.55 -14.86
C LYS A 29 -10.47 5.74 -15.10
N ARG A 30 -10.09 6.44 -14.03
CA ARG A 30 -9.13 7.55 -14.10
C ARG A 30 -7.76 7.08 -14.58
N ALA A 31 -7.27 5.94 -14.08
CA ALA A 31 -6.01 5.37 -14.52
C ALA A 31 -6.01 5.05 -16.03
N LYS A 32 -7.12 4.55 -16.55
CA LYS A 32 -7.31 4.32 -17.99
C LYS A 32 -7.31 5.62 -18.79
N GLU A 33 -8.01 6.66 -18.30
CA GLU A 33 -7.99 8.00 -18.92
C GLU A 33 -6.58 8.57 -19.01
N LEU A 34 -5.72 8.28 -18.03
CA LEU A 34 -4.32 8.70 -17.97
C LEU A 34 -3.36 7.77 -18.72
N GLY A 35 -3.85 6.65 -19.26
CA GLY A 35 -3.05 5.70 -20.03
C GLY A 35 -2.18 4.76 -19.20
N PHE A 36 -2.42 4.62 -17.90
CA PHE A 36 -1.66 3.68 -17.06
C PHE A 36 -2.02 2.22 -17.38
N PRO A 37 -1.06 1.37 -17.73
CA PRO A 37 -1.32 -0.06 -17.98
C PRO A 37 -1.29 -0.91 -16.71
N THR A 38 -0.73 -0.39 -15.62
CA THR A 38 -0.64 -1.06 -14.32
C THR A 38 -0.94 -0.04 -13.21
N LEU A 39 -1.60 -0.48 -12.14
CA LEU A 39 -1.87 0.35 -10.97
C LEU A 39 -1.89 -0.50 -9.70
N ALA A 40 -1.33 0.03 -8.60
CA ALA A 40 -1.45 -0.60 -7.29
C ALA A 40 -2.51 0.07 -6.41
N LEU A 41 -3.16 -0.72 -5.55
CA LEU A 41 -4.00 -0.25 -4.44
C LEU A 41 -3.43 -0.73 -3.11
N THR A 42 -3.14 0.19 -2.20
CA THR A 42 -2.56 -0.03 -0.87
C THR A 42 -3.42 0.71 0.17
N ASP A 43 -4.65 0.22 0.37
CA ASP A 43 -5.55 0.82 1.36
C ASP A 43 -4.95 0.77 2.78
N LEU A 44 -5.31 1.77 3.58
CA LEU A 44 -4.82 1.96 4.94
C LEU A 44 -5.52 0.98 5.90
N ASP A 45 -4.70 0.16 6.56
CA ASP A 45 -5.03 -0.84 7.58
C ASP A 45 -5.95 -1.99 7.11
N VAL A 46 -6.47 -1.95 5.88
CA VAL A 46 -7.49 -2.89 5.37
C VAL A 46 -7.25 -3.28 3.92
N MET A 47 -7.88 -4.37 3.48
CA MET A 47 -7.89 -4.82 2.07
C MET A 47 -9.31 -4.92 1.49
N TYR A 48 -10.27 -4.18 2.04
CA TYR A 48 -11.69 -4.30 1.66
C TYR A 48 -11.94 -3.96 0.18
N GLY A 49 -11.15 -3.05 -0.40
CA GLY A 49 -11.23 -2.68 -1.81
C GLY A 49 -10.58 -3.65 -2.79
N ALA A 50 -9.79 -4.62 -2.31
CA ALA A 50 -8.90 -5.42 -3.15
C ALA A 50 -9.63 -6.17 -4.29
N ILE A 51 -10.73 -6.86 -3.99
CA ILE A 51 -11.48 -7.62 -4.99
C ILE A 51 -12.17 -6.71 -6.01
N GLN A 52 -12.78 -5.61 -5.54
CA GLN A 52 -13.43 -4.65 -6.45
C GLN A 52 -12.41 -3.98 -7.37
N PHE A 53 -11.23 -3.63 -6.84
CA PHE A 53 -10.11 -3.11 -7.59
C PHE A 53 -9.62 -4.11 -8.63
N TYR A 54 -9.35 -5.35 -8.22
CA TYR A 54 -8.91 -6.42 -9.10
C TYR A 54 -9.89 -6.66 -10.26
N GLN A 55 -11.19 -6.75 -9.97
CA GLN A 55 -12.21 -6.92 -11.00
C GLN A 55 -12.31 -5.72 -11.94
N ALA A 56 -12.32 -4.50 -11.40
CA ALA A 56 -12.39 -3.28 -12.21
C ALA A 56 -11.18 -3.15 -13.13
N ALA A 57 -9.97 -3.37 -12.61
CA ALA A 57 -8.72 -3.29 -13.36
C ALA A 57 -8.72 -4.25 -14.54
N ASN A 58 -9.04 -5.53 -14.28
CA ASN A 58 -9.10 -6.55 -15.33
C ASN A 58 -10.16 -6.24 -16.40
N ALA A 59 -11.33 -5.72 -16.00
CA ALA A 59 -12.38 -5.33 -16.95
C ALA A 59 -11.94 -4.20 -17.89
N GLU A 60 -11.05 -3.31 -17.42
CA GLU A 60 -10.55 -2.17 -18.19
C GLU A 60 -9.21 -2.45 -18.89
N GLY A 61 -8.63 -3.65 -18.73
CA GLY A 61 -7.35 -4.04 -19.30
C GLY A 61 -6.13 -3.48 -18.56
N ILE A 62 -6.30 -3.05 -17.32
CA ILE A 62 -5.23 -2.57 -16.44
C ILE A 62 -4.77 -3.72 -15.55
N LYS A 63 -3.45 -3.93 -15.44
CA LYS A 63 -2.85 -4.90 -14.54
C LYS A 63 -2.99 -4.43 -13.09
N PRO A 64 -3.72 -5.15 -12.21
CA PRO A 64 -3.84 -4.77 -10.81
C PRO A 64 -2.64 -5.26 -9.99
N ILE A 65 -2.15 -4.39 -9.11
CA ILE A 65 -1.28 -4.77 -8.00
C ILE A 65 -2.06 -4.54 -6.71
N VAL A 66 -2.18 -5.57 -5.87
CA VAL A 66 -2.88 -5.46 -4.59
C VAL A 66 -1.85 -5.37 -3.47
N GLY A 67 -2.05 -4.42 -2.58
CA GLY A 67 -1.19 -4.18 -1.43
C GLY A 67 -1.96 -3.78 -0.19
N LEU A 68 -1.20 -3.34 0.80
CA LEU A 68 -1.67 -2.94 2.13
C LEU A 68 -0.70 -1.91 2.69
N GLU A 69 -1.21 -0.78 3.16
CA GLU A 69 -0.47 0.10 4.06
C GLU A 69 -0.94 -0.19 5.49
N VAL A 70 -0.04 -0.48 6.44
CA VAL A 70 -0.45 -0.87 7.80
C VAL A 70 0.56 -0.39 8.83
N GLY A 71 0.12 -0.12 10.06
CA GLY A 71 1.00 0.22 11.18
C GLY A 71 2.13 -0.81 11.38
N PHE A 72 3.35 -0.35 11.58
CA PHE A 72 4.53 -1.21 11.76
C PHE A 72 5.26 -0.87 13.05
N VAL A 73 5.61 -1.91 13.80
CA VAL A 73 6.44 -1.85 15.01
C VAL A 73 7.45 -2.98 15.02
N LEU A 74 8.47 -2.92 15.88
CA LEU A 74 9.41 -4.03 16.04
C LEU A 74 8.82 -5.20 16.81
N ASN A 75 7.92 -4.91 17.76
CA ASN A 75 7.22 -5.89 18.57
C ASN A 75 5.83 -5.35 18.94
N VAL A 76 4.76 -6.09 18.62
CA VAL A 76 3.38 -5.67 18.91
C VAL A 76 3.06 -5.60 20.40
N ASP A 77 3.71 -6.42 21.24
CA ASP A 77 3.52 -6.46 22.69
C ASP A 77 4.20 -5.27 23.40
N ASN A 78 5.15 -4.62 22.73
CA ASN A 78 5.86 -3.45 23.22
C ASN A 78 5.80 -2.30 22.19
N ALA A 79 4.58 -1.97 21.78
CA ALA A 79 4.34 -0.91 20.83
C ALA A 79 4.42 0.49 21.50
N PRO A 80 4.90 1.52 20.78
CA PRO A 80 4.83 2.88 21.27
C PRO A 80 3.38 3.40 21.30
N ALA A 81 3.20 4.62 21.79
CA ALA A 81 1.91 5.30 21.72
C ALA A 81 1.38 5.35 20.28
N VAL A 82 0.05 5.29 20.12
CA VAL A 82 -0.63 5.15 18.83
C VAL A 82 -0.18 6.20 17.79
N ASN A 83 0.04 7.44 18.23
CA ASN A 83 0.49 8.55 17.39
C ASN A 83 1.96 8.42 16.92
N ALA A 84 2.77 7.62 17.60
CA ALA A 84 4.16 7.34 17.26
C ALA A 84 4.32 6.08 16.38
N ILE A 85 3.24 5.35 16.10
CA ILE A 85 3.26 4.19 15.20
C ILE A 85 3.20 4.71 13.77
N GLY A 86 4.26 4.47 13.00
CA GLY A 86 4.27 4.74 11.57
C GLY A 86 3.82 3.54 10.74
N SER A 87 3.42 3.79 9.50
CA SER A 87 3.02 2.75 8.56
C SER A 87 4.21 2.14 7.81
N ILE A 88 3.97 0.98 7.23
CA ILE A 88 4.79 0.35 6.19
C ILE A 88 3.86 -0.10 5.06
N CYS A 89 4.37 -0.11 3.82
CA CYS A 89 3.59 -0.52 2.67
C CYS A 89 4.05 -1.88 2.14
N LEU A 90 3.09 -2.74 1.81
CA LEU A 90 3.30 -4.11 1.36
C LEU A 90 2.58 -4.31 0.01
N LEU A 91 3.21 -5.04 -0.91
CA LEU A 91 2.60 -5.43 -2.20
C LEU A 91 2.64 -6.95 -2.38
N ALA A 92 1.58 -7.52 -2.94
CA ALA A 92 1.53 -8.92 -3.32
C ALA A 92 2.15 -9.12 -4.71
N LYS A 93 3.28 -9.84 -4.77
CA LYS A 93 3.93 -10.27 -6.02
C LYS A 93 3.11 -11.28 -6.78
N ASN A 94 2.32 -12.10 -6.09
CA ASN A 94 1.59 -13.21 -6.68
C ASN A 94 0.45 -13.64 -5.75
N THR A 95 -0.26 -14.71 -6.11
CA THR A 95 -1.37 -15.27 -5.33
C THR A 95 -0.94 -15.63 -3.90
N GLN A 96 0.24 -16.22 -3.71
CA GLN A 96 0.74 -16.54 -2.36
C GLN A 96 0.98 -15.28 -1.53
N GLY A 97 1.55 -14.22 -2.13
CA GLY A 97 1.67 -12.90 -1.52
C GLY A 97 0.32 -12.33 -1.11
N TYR A 98 -0.70 -12.42 -1.96
CA TYR A 98 -2.05 -11.97 -1.65
C TYR A 98 -2.68 -12.74 -0.48
N LEU A 99 -2.54 -14.07 -0.45
CA LEU A 99 -2.99 -14.90 0.69
C LEU A 99 -2.27 -14.50 1.99
N ASN A 100 -0.98 -14.17 1.91
CA ASN A 100 -0.19 -13.71 3.03
C ASN A 100 -0.62 -12.32 3.50
N LEU A 101 -0.89 -11.37 2.60
CA LEU A 101 -1.45 -10.07 2.97
C LEU A 101 -2.80 -10.22 3.69
N MET A 102 -3.68 -11.12 3.22
CA MET A 102 -4.95 -11.38 3.94
C MET A 102 -4.72 -11.86 5.38
N LYS A 103 -3.72 -12.73 5.62
CA LYS A 103 -3.36 -13.17 6.99
C LYS A 103 -2.79 -12.03 7.82
N ILE A 104 -1.95 -11.18 7.23
CA ILE A 104 -1.33 -10.01 7.86
C ILE A 104 -2.42 -9.00 8.27
N THR A 105 -3.31 -8.61 7.36
CA THR A 105 -4.44 -7.71 7.66
C THR A 105 -5.38 -8.30 8.71
N SER A 106 -5.67 -9.61 8.64
CA SER A 106 -6.50 -10.27 9.65
C SER A 106 -5.87 -10.20 11.05
N PHE A 107 -4.56 -10.44 11.15
CA PHE A 107 -3.84 -10.29 12.42
C PHE A 107 -3.88 -8.84 12.91
N ALA A 108 -3.58 -7.88 12.03
CA ALA A 108 -3.55 -6.46 12.39
C ALA A 108 -4.88 -5.99 12.99
N GLY A 109 -6.01 -6.47 12.43
CA GLY A 109 -7.36 -6.14 12.88
C GLY A 109 -7.88 -6.94 14.08
N GLN A 110 -7.24 -8.05 14.47
CA GLN A 110 -7.68 -8.88 15.61
C GLN A 110 -6.75 -8.78 16.82
N GLN A 111 -5.44 -8.94 16.59
CA GLN A 111 -4.42 -9.05 17.63
C GLN A 111 -3.53 -7.80 17.67
N GLY A 112 -3.40 -7.08 16.55
CA GLY A 112 -2.68 -5.82 16.48
C GLY A 112 -3.43 -4.62 17.08
N VAL A 113 -4.69 -4.75 17.52
CA VAL A 113 -5.54 -3.59 17.83
C VAL A 113 -5.37 -3.13 19.28
N ALA A 114 -4.51 -2.13 19.46
CA ALA A 114 -4.52 -1.24 20.62
C ALA A 114 -4.59 0.20 20.10
N GLY A 115 -5.78 0.63 19.67
CA GLY A 115 -6.04 1.96 19.09
C GLY A 115 -5.76 2.12 17.60
N ARG A 116 -4.81 1.36 17.02
CA ARG A 116 -4.55 1.31 15.56
C ARG A 116 -4.11 -0.10 15.13
N PRO A 117 -4.61 -0.63 13.99
CA PRO A 117 -4.12 -1.89 13.42
C PRO A 117 -2.61 -1.81 13.14
N LYS A 118 -1.88 -2.82 13.59
CA LYS A 118 -0.42 -2.87 13.42
C LYS A 118 0.10 -4.30 13.34
N ILE A 119 1.28 -4.42 12.77
CA ILE A 119 2.02 -5.67 12.64
C ILE A 119 3.44 -5.48 13.15
N ASP A 120 4.12 -6.59 13.41
CA ASP A 120 5.54 -6.57 13.72
C ASP A 120 6.39 -7.30 12.69
N ILE A 121 7.70 -7.20 12.88
CA ILE A 121 8.67 -7.81 12.00
C ILE A 121 8.63 -9.35 12.04
N THR A 122 8.24 -9.94 13.18
CA THR A 122 8.10 -11.40 13.33
C THR A 122 6.96 -11.92 12.46
N LEU A 123 5.83 -11.22 12.44
CA LEU A 123 4.70 -11.54 11.58
C LEU A 123 5.07 -11.37 10.09
N LEU A 124 5.76 -10.28 9.74
CA LEU A 124 6.23 -10.06 8.37
C LEU A 124 7.18 -11.17 7.92
N GLU A 125 8.13 -11.58 8.76
CA GLU A 125 9.05 -12.67 8.45
C GLU A 125 8.31 -14.00 8.24
N LYS A 126 7.30 -14.29 9.07
CA LYS A 126 6.46 -15.49 8.96
C LYS A 126 5.71 -15.56 7.63
N TYR A 127 5.25 -14.43 7.10
CA TYR A 127 4.42 -14.35 5.89
C TYR A 127 5.13 -13.66 4.71
N LYS A 128 6.47 -13.61 4.70
CA LYS A 128 7.27 -12.86 3.73
C LYS A 128 7.15 -13.34 2.28
N GLU A 129 6.79 -14.60 2.07
CA GLU A 129 6.75 -15.19 0.74
C GLU A 129 5.77 -14.42 -0.17
N GLY A 130 6.27 -13.98 -1.32
CA GLY A 130 5.45 -13.25 -2.29
C GLY A 130 5.13 -11.81 -1.91
N ILE A 131 5.80 -11.23 -0.91
CA ILE A 131 5.60 -9.83 -0.48
C ILE A 131 6.79 -8.96 -0.91
N LEU A 132 6.50 -7.76 -1.42
CA LEU A 132 7.45 -6.64 -1.49
C LEU A 132 7.08 -5.61 -0.43
N VAL A 133 8.07 -4.87 0.07
CA VAL A 133 7.93 -3.89 1.15
C VAL A 133 8.59 -2.58 0.75
N PHE A 134 7.92 -1.47 1.04
CA PHE A 134 8.55 -0.15 0.99
C PHE A 134 8.18 0.71 2.19
N SER A 135 9.03 1.70 2.50
CA SER A 135 8.97 2.46 3.75
C SER A 135 7.64 3.14 4.02
N GLY A 136 6.93 3.59 2.98
CA GLY A 136 5.72 4.41 3.11
C GLY A 136 6.04 5.91 3.03
N GLY A 137 4.96 6.72 3.04
CA GLY A 137 5.01 8.16 2.86
C GLY A 137 5.17 8.97 4.15
N VAL A 138 4.42 10.08 4.26
CA VAL A 138 4.48 11.03 5.38
C VAL A 138 4.13 10.44 6.74
N ASP A 139 3.39 9.34 6.76
CA ASP A 139 3.03 8.61 7.99
C ASP A 139 3.86 7.36 8.22
N SER A 140 4.93 7.14 7.44
CA SER A 140 5.80 5.98 7.55
C SER A 140 6.48 5.84 8.90
N TRP A 141 6.93 4.63 9.21
CA TRP A 141 7.78 4.37 10.37
C TRP A 141 9.08 5.20 10.35
N ILE A 142 9.63 5.51 9.17
CA ILE A 142 10.78 6.42 9.04
C ILE A 142 10.36 7.85 9.44
N ALA A 143 9.25 8.35 8.89
CA ALA A 143 8.75 9.69 9.20
C ALA A 143 8.46 9.84 10.70
N LYS A 144 7.81 8.86 11.34
CA LYS A 144 7.52 8.89 12.78
C LYS A 144 8.78 8.80 13.65
N LEU A 145 9.81 8.05 13.24
CA LEU A 145 11.10 8.08 13.92
C LEU A 145 11.71 9.48 13.88
N LEU A 146 11.76 10.10 12.69
CA LEU A 146 12.35 11.43 12.51
C LEU A 146 11.56 12.53 13.24
N SER A 147 10.24 12.43 13.32
CA SER A 147 9.41 13.38 14.07
C SER A 147 9.60 13.26 15.58
N ASN A 148 9.92 12.05 16.06
CA ASN A 148 10.17 11.78 17.47
C ASN A 148 11.63 12.09 17.91
N GLY A 149 12.44 12.67 17.02
CA GLY A 149 13.83 13.02 17.30
C GLY A 149 14.79 11.82 17.35
N GLU A 150 14.38 10.67 16.83
CA GLU A 150 15.21 9.48 16.76
C GLU A 150 16.29 9.62 15.68
N SER A 151 17.40 8.91 15.86
CA SER A 151 18.53 8.99 14.94
C SER A 151 18.29 8.23 13.64
N LEU A 152 18.93 8.69 12.55
CA LEU A 152 18.94 7.95 11.28
C LEU A 152 19.55 6.55 11.42
N SER A 153 20.50 6.36 12.35
CA SER A 153 21.10 5.05 12.63
C SER A 153 20.08 4.02 13.10
N LYS A 154 19.04 4.44 13.85
CA LYS A 154 17.95 3.55 14.23
C LYS A 154 17.12 3.12 13.01
N ALA A 155 16.92 4.02 12.05
CA ALA A 155 16.23 3.66 10.80
C ALA A 155 17.08 2.69 9.95
N GLU A 156 18.39 2.86 9.95
CA GLU A 156 19.36 1.97 9.33
C GLU A 156 19.33 0.56 9.93
N GLU A 157 19.31 0.44 11.26
CA GLU A 157 19.16 -0.84 11.96
C GLU A 157 17.85 -1.55 11.57
N ILE A 158 16.72 -0.82 11.60
CA ILE A 158 15.40 -1.39 11.29
C ILE A 158 15.33 -1.82 9.82
N PHE A 159 15.81 -1.00 8.89
CA PHE A 159 15.78 -1.33 7.46
C PHE A 159 16.71 -2.50 7.14
N THR A 160 17.88 -2.58 7.77
CA THR A 160 18.79 -3.73 7.65
C THR A 160 18.10 -5.01 8.13
N MET A 161 17.40 -4.95 9.27
CA MET A 161 16.64 -6.09 9.79
C MET A 161 15.52 -6.53 8.84
N LEU A 162 14.84 -5.58 8.18
CA LEU A 162 13.85 -5.89 7.13
C LEU A 162 14.51 -6.58 5.93
N LYS A 163 15.66 -6.10 5.45
CA LYS A 163 16.40 -6.73 4.35
C LYS A 163 16.82 -8.16 4.70
N ASP A 164 17.36 -8.38 5.90
CA ASP A 164 17.83 -9.69 6.34
C ASP A 164 16.69 -10.71 6.44
N LYS A 165 15.54 -10.28 6.96
CA LYS A 165 14.38 -11.16 7.16
C LYS A 165 13.59 -11.40 5.89
N LEU A 166 13.38 -10.37 5.07
CA LEU A 166 12.47 -10.41 3.92
C LEU A 166 13.18 -10.61 2.58
N GLY A 167 14.51 -10.49 2.54
CA GLY A 167 15.31 -10.47 1.32
C GLY A 167 15.50 -9.05 0.81
N ALA A 168 16.76 -8.66 0.59
CA ALA A 168 17.14 -7.31 0.18
C ALA A 168 16.44 -6.86 -1.12
N GLU A 169 16.19 -7.79 -2.04
CA GLU A 169 15.51 -7.55 -3.32
C GLU A 169 14.01 -7.28 -3.19
N ASN A 170 13.43 -7.51 -2.00
CA ASN A 170 12.03 -7.27 -1.70
C ASN A 170 11.80 -5.99 -0.87
N CYS A 171 12.86 -5.27 -0.48
CA CYS A 171 12.80 -4.09 0.38
C CYS A 171 13.23 -2.82 -0.35
N TYR A 172 12.37 -1.81 -0.34
CA TYR A 172 12.58 -0.53 -1.04
C TYR A 172 12.34 0.64 -0.09
N LEU A 173 12.84 1.81 -0.49
CA LEU A 173 12.54 3.07 0.17
C LEU A 173 11.68 3.94 -0.74
N GLU A 174 10.89 4.84 -0.16
CA GLU A 174 9.96 5.68 -0.91
C GLU A 174 10.37 7.15 -0.84
N ILE A 175 10.49 7.78 -2.01
CA ILE A 175 10.64 9.23 -2.19
C ILE A 175 9.26 9.81 -2.50
N ILE A 176 8.89 10.84 -1.76
CA ILE A 176 7.57 11.46 -1.85
C ILE A 176 7.65 12.63 -2.83
N ALA A 177 6.92 12.53 -3.94
CA ALA A 177 6.83 13.57 -4.96
C ALA A 177 5.79 14.64 -4.58
N GLN A 178 6.19 15.56 -3.69
CA GLN A 178 5.46 16.77 -3.33
C GLN A 178 6.39 17.97 -3.33
N ASN A 179 5.86 19.19 -3.41
CA ASN A 179 6.69 20.40 -3.42
C ASN A 179 7.38 20.60 -2.06
N GLU A 180 8.68 20.31 -1.99
CA GLU A 180 9.45 20.30 -0.74
C GLU A 180 9.62 21.70 -0.13
N ALA A 181 9.59 22.76 -0.95
CA ALA A 181 9.64 24.14 -0.47
C ALA A 181 8.35 24.55 0.27
N LYS A 182 7.21 23.93 -0.05
CA LYS A 182 5.93 24.10 0.65
C LYS A 182 5.72 23.08 1.77
N GLU A 183 6.44 21.96 1.71
CA GLU A 183 6.32 20.83 2.63
C GLU A 183 7.68 20.49 3.29
N PRO A 184 8.18 21.31 4.25
CA PRO A 184 9.48 21.08 4.87
C PRO A 184 9.64 19.73 5.58
N GLU A 185 8.54 19.15 6.09
CA GLU A 185 8.58 17.81 6.67
C GLU A 185 8.84 16.74 5.61
N ILE A 186 8.28 16.90 4.40
CA ILE A 186 8.56 16.00 3.27
C ILE A 186 10.01 16.15 2.82
N GLU A 187 10.54 17.39 2.75
CA GLU A 187 11.96 17.64 2.45
C GLU A 187 12.87 16.89 3.43
N LYS A 188 12.57 17.00 4.73
CA LYS A 188 13.31 16.31 5.80
C LYS A 188 13.24 14.79 5.65
N ILE A 189 12.06 14.24 5.35
CA ILE A 189 11.87 12.80 5.13
C ILE A 189 12.65 12.33 3.91
N ASN A 190 12.50 12.98 2.76
CA ASN A 190 13.17 12.59 1.51
C ASN A 190 14.70 12.65 1.66
N LYS A 191 15.26 13.69 2.30
CA LYS A 191 16.70 13.77 2.60
C LYS A 191 17.18 12.60 3.47
N ALA A 192 16.43 12.29 4.53
CA ALA A 192 16.76 11.16 5.40
C ALA A 192 16.67 9.82 4.65
N VAL A 193 15.66 9.64 3.80
CA VAL A 193 15.48 8.46 2.97
C VAL A 193 16.64 8.30 1.98
N LEU A 194 17.09 9.36 1.32
CA LEU A 194 18.22 9.29 0.38
C LEU A 194 19.53 8.92 1.10
N LEU A 195 19.80 9.53 2.25
CA LEU A 195 20.96 9.18 3.07
C LEU A 195 20.89 7.72 3.56
N LEU A 196 19.71 7.27 3.99
CA LEU A 196 19.48 5.89 4.39
C LEU A 196 19.71 4.93 3.22
N ALA A 197 19.17 5.24 2.05
CA ALA A 197 19.29 4.43 0.83
C ALA A 197 20.76 4.21 0.45
N GLU A 198 21.60 5.25 0.57
CA GLU A 198 23.05 5.14 0.35
C GLU A 198 23.71 4.21 1.37
N ARG A 199 23.43 4.38 2.67
CA ARG A 199 24.05 3.58 3.73
C ARG A 199 23.68 2.11 3.66
N VAL A 200 22.41 1.80 3.42
CA VAL A 200 21.92 0.42 3.37
C VAL A 200 21.92 -0.17 1.97
N GLN A 201 22.41 0.56 0.96
CA GLN A 201 22.41 0.14 -0.45
C GLN A 201 21.03 -0.37 -0.89
N ALA A 202 20.02 0.48 -0.75
CA ALA A 202 18.63 0.18 -1.10
C ALA A 202 18.17 1.01 -2.29
N SER A 203 17.30 0.43 -3.12
CA SER A 203 16.65 1.14 -4.21
C SER A 203 15.48 1.97 -3.69
N CYS A 204 15.31 3.16 -4.25
CA CYS A 204 14.15 4.00 -3.99
C CYS A 204 13.14 3.91 -5.13
N LEU A 205 11.86 3.96 -4.78
CA LEU A 205 10.76 4.23 -5.70
C LEU A 205 10.20 5.63 -5.43
N VAL A 206 9.56 6.23 -6.43
CA VAL A 206 8.87 7.52 -6.27
C VAL A 206 7.36 7.32 -6.25
N SER A 207 6.66 8.06 -5.40
CA SER A 207 5.20 8.13 -5.45
C SER A 207 4.70 9.48 -4.93
N ASN A 208 3.47 9.84 -5.29
CA ASN A 208 2.77 10.97 -4.70
C ASN A 208 1.69 10.55 -3.69
N ILE A 209 1.54 9.24 -3.41
CA ILE A 209 0.54 8.66 -2.51
C ILE A 209 -0.85 9.16 -2.89
N TYR A 210 -1.43 8.64 -3.98
CA TYR A 210 -2.73 9.14 -4.43
C TYR A 210 -3.82 8.74 -3.42
N ILE A 211 -4.68 9.68 -3.03
CA ILE A 211 -5.81 9.45 -2.12
C ILE A 211 -7.13 9.98 -2.70
N TYR A 212 -7.09 10.56 -3.90
CA TYR A 212 -8.27 10.88 -4.71
C TYR A 212 -7.98 10.73 -6.21
N PRO A 213 -8.98 10.53 -7.08
CA PRO A 213 -8.75 10.30 -8.50
C PRO A 213 -8.28 11.55 -9.26
N LYS A 214 -8.95 12.70 -9.08
CA LYS A 214 -8.69 13.93 -9.86
C LYS A 214 -8.37 15.12 -8.96
N PRO A 215 -7.64 16.14 -9.45
CA PRO A 215 -7.36 17.34 -8.66
C PRO A 215 -8.62 18.00 -8.09
N GLU A 216 -9.74 17.96 -8.82
CA GLU A 216 -11.01 18.56 -8.40
C GLU A 216 -11.67 17.83 -7.23
N ASP A 217 -11.22 16.61 -6.90
CA ASP A 217 -11.75 15.81 -5.78
C ASP A 217 -11.12 16.19 -4.43
N LYS A 218 -10.08 17.05 -4.40
CA LYS A 218 -9.39 17.48 -3.17
C LYS A 218 -10.34 18.06 -2.10
N PRO A 219 -11.31 18.95 -2.42
CA PRO A 219 -12.26 19.43 -1.42
C PRO A 219 -13.18 18.33 -0.87
N THR A 220 -13.47 17.28 -1.67
CA THR A 220 -14.26 16.13 -1.20
C THR A 220 -13.46 15.29 -0.22
N GLN A 221 -12.16 15.13 -0.45
CA GLN A 221 -11.26 14.45 0.48
C GLN A 221 -11.10 15.22 1.79
N GLU A 222 -10.96 16.55 1.74
CA GLU A 222 -10.92 17.42 2.92
C GLU A 222 -12.20 17.29 3.75
N LEU A 223 -13.37 17.30 3.11
CA LEU A 223 -14.65 17.05 3.77
C LEU A 223 -14.70 15.67 4.44
N ALA A 224 -14.17 14.62 3.79
CA ALA A 224 -14.13 13.29 4.36
C ALA A 224 -13.29 13.25 5.65
N MET A 225 -12.10 13.89 5.66
CA MET A 225 -11.27 14.01 6.87
C MET A 225 -11.97 14.81 7.97
N ALA A 226 -12.61 15.93 7.63
CA ALA A 226 -13.35 16.72 8.62
C ALA A 226 -14.48 15.90 9.27
N ILE A 227 -15.19 15.08 8.49
CA ILE A 227 -16.19 14.13 9.01
C ILE A 227 -15.53 13.11 9.94
N LYS A 228 -14.38 12.55 9.57
CA LYS A 228 -13.64 11.60 10.40
C LYS A 228 -13.27 12.17 11.76
N ASP A 229 -12.80 13.41 11.75
CA ASP A 229 -12.30 14.10 12.93
C ASP A 229 -13.46 14.71 13.76
N ASN A 230 -14.70 14.56 13.28
CA ASN A 230 -15.90 15.16 13.87
C ASN A 230 -15.79 16.71 13.99
N LEU A 231 -15.22 17.33 12.95
CA LEU A 231 -15.02 18.76 12.83
C LEU A 231 -15.81 19.33 11.65
N LYS A 232 -16.09 20.63 11.69
CA LYS A 232 -16.72 21.36 10.58
C LYS A 232 -15.62 21.90 9.66
N LEU A 233 -15.90 22.06 8.37
CA LEU A 233 -14.94 22.62 7.41
C LEU A 233 -14.46 24.05 7.75
N TYR A 234 -15.25 24.82 8.51
CA TYR A 234 -14.84 26.15 8.95
C TYR A 234 -14.17 26.14 10.33
N ASP A 235 -14.02 24.97 10.95
CA ASP A 235 -13.29 24.85 12.22
C ASP A 235 -11.79 25.02 11.94
N PRO A 236 -11.08 25.96 12.58
CA PRO A 236 -9.65 26.16 12.31
C PRO A 236 -8.76 24.96 12.68
N GLN A 237 -9.27 23.96 13.41
CA GLN A 237 -8.54 22.75 13.78
C GLN A 237 -8.73 21.58 12.81
N HIS A 238 -9.62 21.68 11.81
CA HIS A 238 -9.77 20.61 10.84
C HIS A 238 -8.50 20.43 10.01
N ARG A 239 -8.22 19.18 9.63
CA ARG A 239 -7.05 18.87 8.80
C ARG A 239 -7.24 19.43 7.39
N VAL A 240 -6.25 20.18 6.92
CA VAL A 240 -6.11 20.62 5.54
C VAL A 240 -4.78 20.11 5.02
N LEU A 241 -4.81 19.27 3.99
CA LEU A 241 -3.60 18.81 3.32
C LEU A 241 -3.21 19.82 2.24
N THR A 242 -2.01 20.36 2.36
CA THR A 242 -1.40 21.27 1.38
C THR A 242 -0.77 20.53 0.19
N THR A 243 -0.55 19.22 0.33
CA THR A 243 -0.08 18.30 -0.71
C THR A 243 -1.11 18.07 -1.81
N GLU A 244 -0.64 17.66 -2.99
CA GLU A 244 -1.48 17.27 -4.14
C GLU A 244 -1.45 15.75 -4.33
N ASN A 245 -2.54 15.07 -3.97
CA ASN A 245 -2.64 13.62 -3.90
C ASN A 245 -3.70 13.05 -4.85
N HIS A 246 -3.91 13.69 -6.01
CA HIS A 246 -4.66 13.06 -7.09
C HIS A 246 -3.82 11.95 -7.72
N LEU A 247 -4.42 11.11 -8.56
CA LEU A 247 -3.65 10.19 -9.38
C LEU A 247 -2.84 10.99 -10.41
N MET A 248 -1.58 11.26 -10.10
CA MET A 248 -0.67 12.07 -10.91
C MET A 248 -0.16 11.30 -12.13
N THR A 249 0.07 12.03 -13.21
CA THR A 249 0.81 11.58 -14.39
C THR A 249 2.32 11.56 -14.15
N GLU A 250 3.07 10.84 -14.99
CA GLU A 250 4.53 10.88 -14.96
C GLU A 250 5.09 12.30 -15.14
N GLU A 251 4.48 13.11 -16.02
CA GLU A 251 4.90 14.49 -16.26
C GLU A 251 4.80 15.35 -14.99
N GLU A 252 3.73 15.17 -14.21
CA GLU A 252 3.56 15.86 -12.93
C GLU A 252 4.60 15.41 -11.89
N ILE A 253 4.84 14.09 -11.76
CA ILE A 253 5.88 13.56 -10.87
C ILE A 253 7.25 14.13 -11.24
N ARG A 254 7.63 14.04 -12.52
CA ARG A 254 8.93 14.55 -13.01
C ARG A 254 9.07 16.03 -12.74
N LYS A 255 8.04 16.82 -13.05
CA LYS A 255 8.05 18.26 -12.82
C LYS A 255 8.31 18.60 -11.35
N ILE A 256 7.57 17.97 -10.43
CA ILE A 256 7.75 18.19 -8.98
C ILE A 256 9.15 17.81 -8.54
N CYS A 257 9.65 16.64 -8.95
CA CYS A 257 10.99 16.20 -8.57
C CYS A 257 12.10 17.12 -9.12
N LEU A 258 11.97 17.63 -10.35
CA LEU A 258 12.89 18.60 -10.93
C LEU A 258 12.84 19.94 -10.19
N GLU A 259 11.65 20.42 -9.82
CA GLU A 259 11.46 21.64 -9.02
C GLU A 259 12.07 21.51 -7.61
N ASN A 260 12.08 20.31 -7.03
CA ASN A 260 12.77 20.00 -5.77
C ASN A 260 14.31 19.90 -5.93
N GLY A 261 14.83 19.96 -7.16
CA GLY A 261 16.27 19.95 -7.44
C GLY A 261 16.87 18.55 -7.65
N TYR A 262 16.05 17.52 -7.83
CA TYR A 262 16.55 16.20 -8.20
C TYR A 262 16.96 16.16 -9.68
N SER A 263 18.02 15.42 -9.98
CA SER A 263 18.48 15.24 -11.37
C SER A 263 17.57 14.27 -12.14
N GLU A 264 17.50 14.41 -13.46
CA GLU A 264 16.75 13.48 -14.33
C GLU A 264 17.18 12.01 -14.10
N ALA A 265 18.47 11.77 -13.90
CA ALA A 265 18.99 10.42 -13.64
C ALA A 265 18.47 9.80 -12.33
N GLN A 266 18.29 10.60 -11.28
CA GLN A 266 17.68 10.12 -10.04
C GLN A 266 16.20 9.78 -10.26
N ILE A 267 15.49 10.65 -10.97
CA ILE A 267 14.06 10.48 -11.26
C ILE A 267 13.82 9.24 -12.12
N ASP A 268 14.62 9.05 -13.18
CA ASP A 268 14.58 7.87 -14.03
C ASP A 268 14.86 6.60 -13.25
N SER A 269 15.83 6.61 -12.34
CA SER A 269 16.13 5.47 -11.47
C SER A 269 14.93 5.10 -10.59
N TRP A 270 14.25 6.07 -9.98
CA TRP A 270 13.07 5.80 -9.15
C TRP A 270 11.88 5.31 -9.96
N ILE A 271 11.65 5.88 -11.14
CA ILE A 271 10.61 5.43 -12.07
C ILE A 271 10.90 4.00 -12.55
N GLN A 272 12.14 3.69 -12.90
CA GLN A 272 12.55 2.34 -13.29
C GLN A 272 12.29 1.32 -12.18
N VAL A 273 12.46 1.70 -10.91
CA VAL A 273 12.11 0.83 -9.77
C VAL A 273 10.60 0.59 -9.72
N THR A 274 9.77 1.59 -10.02
CA THR A 274 8.30 1.39 -10.07
C THR A 274 7.90 0.39 -11.16
N GLU A 275 8.52 0.50 -12.34
CA GLU A 275 8.31 -0.43 -13.47
C GLU A 275 8.80 -1.85 -13.11
N LYS A 276 10.00 -1.97 -12.55
CA LYS A 276 10.55 -3.26 -12.10
C LYS A 276 9.64 -3.95 -11.08
N ILE A 277 9.15 -3.22 -10.08
CA ILE A 277 8.22 -3.76 -9.10
C ILE A 277 6.92 -4.20 -9.79
N ALA A 278 6.42 -3.41 -10.74
CA ALA A 278 5.24 -3.78 -11.50
C ALA A 278 5.44 -5.08 -12.29
N ASP A 279 6.61 -5.29 -12.90
CA ASP A 279 6.94 -6.53 -13.62
C ASP A 279 7.04 -7.76 -12.71
N LEU A 280 7.56 -7.59 -11.50
CA LEU A 280 7.65 -8.65 -10.49
C LEU A 280 6.28 -9.09 -9.96
N CYS A 281 5.25 -8.26 -10.11
CA CYS A 281 3.90 -8.54 -9.66
C CYS A 281 3.07 -9.24 -10.74
N SER A 282 2.52 -10.42 -10.44
CA SER A 282 1.60 -11.16 -11.30
C SER A 282 0.56 -11.85 -10.42
N LEU A 283 -0.45 -11.09 -10.01
CA LEU A 283 -1.54 -11.60 -9.17
C LEU A 283 -2.64 -12.24 -10.02
N LYS A 284 -2.98 -13.49 -9.68
CA LYS A 284 -4.17 -14.18 -10.18
C LYS A 284 -5.06 -14.55 -8.99
N ILE A 285 -6.31 -14.13 -9.06
CA ILE A 285 -7.34 -14.49 -8.08
C ILE A 285 -8.36 -15.36 -8.79
N ASP A 286 -8.49 -16.61 -8.36
CA ASP A 286 -9.49 -17.53 -8.91
C ASP A 286 -10.87 -17.15 -8.39
N MET A 287 -11.69 -16.58 -9.27
CA MET A 287 -13.06 -16.18 -8.96
C MET A 287 -14.05 -17.26 -9.39
N GLY A 288 -15.19 -17.35 -8.70
CA GLY A 288 -16.29 -18.26 -9.08
C GLY A 288 -16.10 -19.72 -8.64
N GLN A 289 -15.15 -20.00 -7.75
CA GLN A 289 -15.02 -21.33 -7.14
C GLN A 289 -16.13 -21.58 -6.11
N LEU A 290 -16.74 -22.77 -6.17
CA LEU A 290 -17.67 -23.25 -5.14
C LEU A 290 -16.87 -23.83 -3.98
N LEU A 291 -16.82 -23.12 -2.86
CA LEU A 291 -16.14 -23.54 -1.63
C LEU A 291 -17.17 -24.04 -0.61
N PHE A 292 -17.65 -25.28 -0.79
CA PHE A 292 -18.53 -25.91 0.19
C PHE A 292 -17.73 -26.51 1.35
N PRO A 293 -18.18 -26.35 2.61
CA PRO A 293 -17.63 -27.10 3.72
C PRO A 293 -17.72 -28.60 3.44
N LYS A 294 -16.64 -29.33 3.72
CA LYS A 294 -16.68 -30.79 3.68
C LYS A 294 -17.45 -31.27 4.90
N TYR A 295 -18.55 -31.98 4.68
CA TYR A 295 -19.28 -32.64 5.75
C TYR A 295 -18.56 -33.95 6.12
N GLU A 296 -18.05 -34.02 7.36
CA GLU A 296 -17.51 -35.26 7.91
C GLU A 296 -18.67 -36.11 8.43
N ALA A 297 -19.11 -37.05 7.62
CA ALA A 297 -20.16 -37.99 8.01
C ALA A 297 -19.55 -39.29 8.56
N GLU A 298 -20.30 -39.99 9.40
CA GLU A 298 -19.94 -41.36 9.78
C GLU A 298 -19.83 -42.26 8.53
N PRO A 299 -18.96 -43.28 8.52
CA PRO A 299 -18.73 -44.12 7.35
C PRO A 299 -20.03 -44.67 6.72
N GLU A 300 -21.00 -45.02 7.57
CA GLU A 300 -22.30 -45.56 7.17
C GLU A 300 -23.14 -44.53 6.37
N ILE A 301 -23.07 -43.25 6.75
CA ILE A 301 -23.73 -42.15 6.03
C ILE A 301 -23.02 -41.87 4.70
N LEU A 302 -21.68 -41.94 4.67
CA LEU A 302 -20.90 -41.78 3.43
C LEU A 302 -21.22 -42.90 2.44
N GLU A 303 -21.29 -44.15 2.90
CA GLU A 303 -21.70 -45.29 2.07
C GLU A 303 -23.12 -45.12 1.54
N LEU A 304 -24.05 -44.67 2.39
CA LEU A 304 -25.42 -44.40 1.97
C LEU A 304 -25.50 -43.26 0.95
N TYR A 305 -24.72 -42.19 1.14
CA TYR A 305 -24.62 -41.07 0.20
C TYR A 305 -24.05 -41.54 -1.15
N GLU A 306 -22.89 -42.20 -1.16
CA GLU A 306 -22.26 -42.68 -2.40
C GLU A 306 -23.16 -43.64 -3.18
N LYS A 307 -23.92 -44.48 -2.47
CA LYS A 307 -24.89 -45.40 -3.08
C LYS A 307 -26.09 -44.69 -3.74
N ASN A 308 -26.50 -43.53 -3.23
CA ASN A 308 -27.75 -42.87 -3.64
C ASN A 308 -27.56 -41.50 -4.31
N LYS A 309 -26.35 -40.94 -4.36
CA LYS A 309 -26.09 -39.56 -4.83
C LYS A 309 -26.63 -39.28 -6.24
N ASP A 310 -26.59 -40.26 -7.14
CA ASP A 310 -27.10 -40.10 -8.52
C ASP A 310 -28.64 -40.03 -8.58
N GLN A 311 -29.33 -40.53 -7.55
CA GLN A 311 -30.79 -40.43 -7.41
C GLN A 311 -31.23 -39.17 -6.65
N LEU A 312 -30.29 -38.48 -5.99
CA LEU A 312 -30.55 -37.25 -5.23
C LEU A 312 -30.49 -35.98 -6.10
N ILE A 313 -30.03 -36.09 -7.35
CA ILE A 313 -30.06 -35.00 -8.31
C ILE A 313 -31.44 -35.03 -8.99
N CYS A 314 -32.33 -34.12 -8.59
CA CYS A 314 -33.51 -33.80 -9.40
C CYS A 314 -33.08 -32.87 -10.53
N GLU A 315 -33.42 -33.24 -11.77
CA GLU A 315 -33.29 -32.37 -12.96
C GLU A 315 -34.09 -31.08 -12.84
#